data_AF-A0A9D5EGT5-F1
#
_entry.id   AF-A0A9D5EGT5-F1
#
_cell.length_a   1.000
_cell.length_b   1.000
_cell.length_c   1.000
_cell.angle_alpha   90.00
_cell.angle_beta   90.00
_cell.angle_gamma   90.00
#
_symmetry.space_group_name_H-M   'P 1'
#
loop_
_entity.id
_entity.type
_entity.pdbx_description
1 polymer ?
#
loop_
_entity_poly.entity_id
_entity_poly.type
_entity_poly.pdbx_seq_one_letter_code
_entity_poly.pdbx_strand_id
1 'polypeptide(L)'
;MPLQFKSFARPDLLKTIHPQNLIRLLEPHRLFFEDRGFCVPAAADQELDYLALAGALAQPDEEMSSDLVEALYVIECFSDDPHFDELLAVAESAGIDVGEEETTVDLAVRVYLHDANLL
;
A
#
# COMPACT_ATOMS: atom_id res chain seq x y z
N MET A 1 -12.13 -15.45 10.35
CA MET A 1 -12.33 -14.03 10.70
C MET A 1 -12.21 -13.26 9.39
N PRO A 2 -13.15 -12.37 9.02
CA PRO A 2 -12.89 -11.46 7.93
C PRO A 2 -11.75 -10.53 8.36
N LEU A 3 -10.62 -10.59 7.65
CA LEU A 3 -9.60 -9.56 7.75
C LEU A 3 -10.27 -8.27 7.28
N GLN A 4 -10.24 -7.20 8.06
CA GLN A 4 -10.86 -5.95 7.66
C GLN A 4 -9.80 -4.87 7.80
N PHE A 5 -9.28 -4.41 6.66
CA PHE A 5 -8.23 -3.40 6.60
C PHE A 5 -8.85 -2.04 6.88
N LYS A 6 -8.74 -1.56 8.12
CA LYS A 6 -9.44 -0.33 8.54
C LYS A 6 -8.72 0.91 8.04
N SER A 7 -7.40 0.84 7.92
CA SER A 7 -6.56 1.95 7.50
C SER A 7 -6.60 2.08 5.98
N PHE A 8 -6.50 0.98 5.24
CA PHE A 8 -6.58 0.99 3.77
C PHE A 8 -7.99 1.20 3.21
N ALA A 9 -9.04 0.97 4.00
CA ALA A 9 -10.39 1.39 3.67
C ALA A 9 -10.61 2.92 3.75
N ARG A 10 -9.57 3.69 4.10
CA ARG A 10 -9.63 5.16 4.17
C ARG A 10 -8.94 5.79 2.97
N PRO A 11 -9.67 6.54 2.12
CA PRO A 11 -9.06 7.25 1.01
C PRO A 11 -8.06 8.32 1.49
N ASP A 12 -8.22 8.86 2.69
CA ASP A 12 -7.25 9.78 3.29
C ASP A 12 -5.87 9.14 3.50
N LEU A 13 -5.81 7.87 3.91
CA LEU A 13 -4.55 7.15 4.07
C LEU A 13 -3.92 6.84 2.71
N LEU A 14 -4.73 6.38 1.75
CA LEU A 14 -4.24 6.08 0.41
C LEU A 14 -3.65 7.32 -0.28
N LYS A 15 -4.19 8.51 0.00
CA LYS A 15 -3.66 9.79 -0.49
C LYS A 15 -2.31 10.17 0.09
N THR A 16 -1.91 9.60 1.24
CA THR A 16 -0.58 9.85 1.81
C THR A 16 0.51 8.97 1.19
N ILE A 17 0.11 7.94 0.44
CA ILE A 17 1.00 7.02 -0.26
C ILE A 17 1.22 7.55 -1.67
N HIS A 18 2.45 7.48 -2.15
CA HIS A 18 2.78 7.85 -3.51
C HIS A 18 2.09 6.91 -4.51
N PRO A 19 1.47 7.48 -5.56
CA PRO A 19 0.72 6.69 -6.55
C PRO A 19 1.63 5.67 -7.25
N GLN A 20 2.92 5.97 -7.43
CA GLN A 20 3.89 5.01 -8.01
C GLN A 20 4.05 3.74 -7.16
N ASN A 21 4.16 3.89 -5.85
CA ASN A 21 4.34 2.78 -4.91
C ASN A 21 3.06 1.94 -4.84
N LEU A 22 1.91 2.62 -4.74
CA LEU A 22 0.60 2.00 -4.78
C LEU A 22 0.38 1.19 -6.06
N ILE A 23 0.68 1.78 -7.23
CA ILE A 23 0.55 1.07 -8.51
C ILE A 23 1.43 -0.17 -8.54
N ARG A 24 2.70 -0.09 -8.09
CA ARG A 24 3.58 -1.26 -8.05
C ARG A 24 3.06 -2.37 -7.15
N LEU A 25 2.45 -2.03 -6.02
CA LEU A 25 1.81 -2.99 -5.13
C LEU A 25 0.56 -3.63 -5.76
N LEU A 26 -0.21 -2.85 -6.51
CA LEU A 26 -1.47 -3.28 -7.14
C LEU A 26 -1.27 -3.96 -8.50
N GLU A 27 -0.16 -3.71 -9.20
CA GLU A 27 0.17 -4.23 -10.52
C GLU A 27 0.00 -5.75 -10.63
N PRO A 28 0.58 -6.59 -9.73
CA PRO A 28 0.40 -8.04 -9.77
C PRO A 28 -1.06 -8.48 -9.56
N HIS A 29 -1.88 -7.65 -8.91
CA HIS A 29 -3.28 -7.93 -8.59
C HIS A 29 -4.27 -7.11 -9.43
N ARG A 30 -3.83 -6.45 -10.50
CA ARG A 30 -4.70 -5.57 -11.31
C ARG A 30 -5.99 -6.23 -11.77
N LEU A 31 -5.94 -7.52 -12.11
CA LEU A 31 -7.09 -8.30 -12.55
C LEU A 31 -8.19 -8.39 -11.48
N PHE A 32 -7.79 -8.55 -10.21
CA PHE A 32 -8.70 -8.59 -9.07
C PHE A 32 -9.42 -7.25 -8.85
N PHE A 33 -8.71 -6.16 -9.11
CA PHE A 33 -9.27 -4.82 -9.02
C PHE A 33 -10.16 -4.47 -10.21
N GLU A 34 -9.75 -4.86 -11.43
CA GLU A 34 -10.54 -4.65 -12.65
C GLU A 34 -11.90 -5.36 -12.56
N ASP A 35 -11.94 -6.57 -11.98
CA ASP A 35 -13.19 -7.30 -11.73
C ASP A 35 -14.14 -6.55 -10.75
N ARG A 36 -13.56 -5.81 -9.80
CA ARG A 36 -14.29 -4.93 -8.86
C ARG A 36 -14.65 -3.56 -9.45
N GLY A 37 -14.31 -3.31 -10.71
CA GLY A 37 -14.52 -2.01 -11.36
C GLY A 37 -13.49 -0.94 -10.99
N PHE A 38 -12.34 -1.32 -10.42
CA PHE A 38 -11.19 -0.44 -10.23
C PHE A 38 -10.10 -0.75 -11.25
N CYS A 39 -9.84 0.19 -12.17
CA CYS A 39 -8.73 0.07 -13.11
C CYS A 39 -7.45 0.60 -12.46
N VAL A 40 -6.48 -0.29 -12.21
CA VAL A 40 -5.14 0.13 -11.76
C VAL A 40 -4.46 0.87 -12.93
N PRO A 41 -4.15 2.17 -12.79
CA PRO A 41 -3.50 2.91 -13.85
C PRO A 41 -2.09 2.38 -14.09
N ALA A 42 -1.68 2.32 -15.36
CA ALA A 42 -0.33 1.87 -15.74
C ALA A 42 0.75 2.94 -15.47
N ALA A 43 0.33 4.19 -15.27
CA ALA A 43 1.22 5.31 -15.01
C ALA A 43 0.73 6.08 -13.77
N ALA A 44 1.67 6.44 -12.89
CA ALA A 44 1.39 7.22 -11.69
C ALA A 44 1.01 8.68 -11.94
N ASP A 45 1.08 9.13 -13.19
CA ASP A 45 0.60 10.44 -13.62
C ASP A 45 -0.93 10.48 -13.81
N GLN A 46 -1.58 9.31 -13.85
CA GLN A 46 -3.03 9.22 -13.87
C GLN A 46 -3.62 9.37 -12.46
N GLU A 47 -4.74 10.10 -12.37
CA GLU A 47 -5.50 10.24 -11.13
C GLU A 47 -5.96 8.85 -10.63
N LEU A 48 -5.46 8.43 -9.47
CA LEU A 48 -5.95 7.24 -8.78
C LEU A 48 -7.28 7.53 -8.08
N ASP A 49 -8.26 6.69 -8.35
CA ASP A 49 -9.56 6.76 -7.70
C ASP A 49 -9.51 6.12 -6.30
N TYR A 50 -8.93 6.86 -5.34
CA TYR A 50 -8.72 6.39 -3.96
C TYR A 50 -10.00 5.92 -3.26
N LEU A 51 -11.16 6.48 -3.65
CA LEU A 51 -12.46 6.06 -3.14
C LEU A 51 -12.83 4.65 -3.61
N ALA A 52 -12.66 4.37 -4.90
CA ALA A 52 -12.93 3.05 -5.46
C ALA A 52 -11.92 2.02 -4.96
N LEU A 53 -10.64 2.41 -4.85
CA LEU A 53 -9.59 1.57 -4.27
C LEU A 53 -9.89 1.22 -2.81
N ALA A 54 -10.23 2.21 -1.98
CA ALA A 54 -10.63 2.00 -0.58
C ALA A 54 -11.84 1.06 -0.48
N GLY A 55 -12.82 1.20 -1.37
CA GLY A 55 -13.99 0.30 -1.43
C GLY A 55 -13.60 -1.14 -1.78
N ALA A 56 -12.72 -1.31 -2.77
CA ALA A 56 -12.22 -2.63 -3.17
C ALA A 56 -11.41 -3.31 -2.05
N LEU A 57 -10.61 -2.52 -1.29
CA LEU A 57 -9.81 -3.02 -0.17
C LEU A 57 -10.65 -3.27 1.10
N ALA A 58 -11.75 -2.53 1.30
CA ALA A 58 -12.65 -2.71 2.43
C ALA A 58 -13.41 -4.05 2.40
N GLN A 59 -13.48 -4.69 1.23
CA GLN A 59 -14.09 -6.00 1.03
C GLN A 59 -13.06 -7.01 0.52
N PRO A 60 -12.21 -7.55 1.41
CA PRO A 60 -11.34 -8.65 1.04
C PRO A 60 -12.17 -9.92 0.83
N ASP A 61 -12.19 -10.42 -0.41
CA ASP A 61 -12.79 -11.70 -0.78
C ASP A 61 -11.75 -12.83 -0.79
N GLU A 62 -12.25 -14.05 -0.95
CA GLU A 62 -11.46 -15.27 -1.19
C GLU A 62 -10.59 -15.20 -2.45
N GLU A 63 -10.86 -14.27 -3.38
CA GLU A 63 -10.05 -14.03 -4.58
C GLU A 63 -8.80 -13.17 -4.31
N MET A 64 -8.73 -12.54 -3.13
CA MET A 64 -7.58 -11.73 -2.77
C MET A 64 -6.39 -12.64 -2.51
N SER A 65 -5.29 -12.41 -3.25
CA SER A 65 -4.09 -13.22 -3.08
C SER A 65 -3.52 -13.06 -1.69
N SER A 66 -3.05 -14.16 -1.08
CA SER A 66 -2.46 -14.13 0.27
C SER A 66 -1.29 -13.16 0.38
N ASP A 67 -0.53 -12.99 -0.72
CA ASP A 67 0.56 -12.03 -0.86
C ASP A 67 0.09 -10.57 -0.65
N LEU A 68 -0.97 -10.15 -1.34
CA LEU A 68 -1.56 -8.83 -1.17
C LEU A 68 -2.12 -8.62 0.24
N VAL A 69 -2.78 -9.65 0.77
CA VAL A 69 -3.33 -9.61 2.13
C VAL A 69 -2.23 -9.43 3.17
N GLU A 70 -1.12 -10.14 3.02
CA GLU A 70 0.06 -10.02 3.88
C GLU A 70 0.70 -8.64 3.73
N ALA A 71 0.92 -8.17 2.51
CA ALA A 71 1.46 -6.83 2.25
C ALA A 71 0.63 -5.74 2.94
N LEU A 72 -0.68 -5.73 2.70
CA LEU A 72 -1.59 -4.75 3.30
C LEU A 72 -1.63 -4.86 4.81
N TYR A 73 -1.58 -6.08 5.36
CA TYR A 73 -1.56 -6.29 6.81
C TYR A 73 -0.29 -5.73 7.43
N VAL A 74 0.87 -6.05 6.86
CA VAL A 74 2.18 -5.54 7.31
C VAL A 74 2.18 -4.01 7.24
N ILE A 75 1.77 -3.43 6.12
CA ILE A 75 1.76 -1.97 5.96
C ILE A 75 0.74 -1.30 6.91
N GLU A 76 -0.43 -1.91 7.15
CA GLU A 76 -1.43 -1.38 8.10
C GLU A 76 -0.90 -1.38 9.54
N CYS A 77 -0.02 -2.32 9.91
CA CYS A 77 0.66 -2.26 11.19
C CYS A 77 1.52 -1.00 11.35
N PHE A 78 2.01 -0.40 10.27
CA PHE A 78 2.79 0.83 10.29
C PHE A 78 1.97 2.11 10.10
N SER A 79 0.66 2.02 9.81
CA SER A 79 -0.18 3.21 9.64
C SER A 79 -0.52 3.92 10.94
N ASP A 80 -0.62 3.15 12.03
CA ASP A 80 -0.93 3.65 13.37
C ASP A 80 0.32 3.76 14.25
N ASP A 81 1.46 3.34 13.72
CA ASP A 81 2.69 3.19 14.49
C ASP A 81 3.57 4.46 14.42
N PRO A 82 4.03 4.98 15.57
CA PRO A 82 4.82 6.21 15.63
C PRO A 82 6.30 6.03 15.23
N HIS A 83 6.77 4.84 14.87
CA HIS A 83 8.19 4.57 14.60
C HIS A 83 8.62 4.96 13.16
N PHE A 84 8.15 6.10 12.65
CA PHE A 84 8.58 6.65 11.36
C PHE A 84 10.10 6.74 11.25
N ASP A 85 10.77 7.26 12.28
CA ASP A 85 12.23 7.38 12.33
C ASP A 85 12.96 6.02 12.23
N GLU A 86 12.38 4.97 12.80
CA GLU A 86 13.00 3.63 12.79
C GLU A 86 12.87 3.00 11.40
N LEU A 87 11.69 3.14 10.79
CA LEU A 87 11.43 2.69 9.43
C LEU A 87 12.25 3.49 8.41
N LEU A 88 12.43 4.79 8.65
CA LEU A 88 13.31 5.68 7.87
C LEU A 88 14.75 5.19 7.93
N ALA A 89 15.26 4.89 9.12
CA ALA A 89 16.61 4.36 9.28
C ALA A 89 16.81 3.02 8.55
N VAL A 90 15.79 2.14 8.56
CA VAL A 90 15.81 0.87 7.80
C VAL A 90 15.84 1.15 6.29
N ALA A 91 14.99 2.05 5.80
CA ALA A 91 14.93 2.41 4.39
C ALA A 91 16.25 3.05 3.90
N GLU A 92 16.80 4.00 4.65
CA GLU A 92 18.09 4.62 4.36
C GLU A 92 19.22 3.59 4.36
N SER A 93 19.23 2.67 5.33
CA SER A 93 20.24 1.60 5.40
C SER A 93 20.12 0.60 4.25
N ALA A 94 18.92 0.41 3.71
CA ALA A 94 18.68 -0.41 2.52
C ALA A 94 19.01 0.34 1.21
N GLY A 95 19.28 1.64 1.27
CA GLY A 95 19.54 2.48 0.10
C GLY A 95 18.27 2.87 -0.67
N ILE A 96 17.12 2.87 0.00
CA ILE A 96 15.85 3.35 -0.54
C ILE A 96 15.88 4.88 -0.43
N ASP A 97 15.70 5.57 -1.56
CA ASP A 97 15.55 7.03 -1.57
C ASP A 97 14.23 7.38 -0.90
N VAL A 98 14.26 8.21 0.12
CA VAL A 98 13.08 8.66 0.88
C VAL A 98 12.97 10.16 0.71
N GLY A 99 11.91 10.60 0.04
CA GLY A 99 11.59 12.00 -0.16
C GLY A 99 11.19 12.67 1.16
N GLU A 100 11.41 13.99 1.24
CA GLU A 100 11.17 14.80 2.43
C GLU A 100 9.68 14.86 2.85
N GLU A 101 8.76 14.42 1.98
CA GLU A 101 7.31 14.44 2.19
C GLU A 101 6.70 13.03 2.35
N GLU A 102 7.52 11.98 2.49
CA GLU A 102 7.03 10.61 2.63
C GLU A 102 6.38 10.35 3.99
N THR A 103 5.30 9.58 3.97
CA THR A 103 4.60 9.14 5.18
C THR A 103 5.04 7.75 5.60
N THR A 104 4.84 7.38 6.88
CA THR A 104 5.21 6.04 7.40
C THR A 104 4.66 4.91 6.54
N VAL A 105 3.42 5.06 6.07
CA VAL A 105 2.76 4.08 5.22
C VAL A 105 3.40 4.02 3.83
N ASP A 106 3.74 5.17 3.23
CA ASP A 106 4.43 5.19 1.95
C ASP A 106 5.79 4.50 2.02
N LEU A 107 6.53 4.81 3.09
CA LEU A 107 7.82 4.24 3.35
C LEU A 107 7.74 2.73 3.58
N ALA A 108 6.76 2.27 4.36
CA ALA A 108 6.49 0.85 4.55
C ALA A 108 6.18 0.14 3.22
N VAL A 109 5.38 0.75 2.32
CA VAL A 109 5.15 0.19 0.98
C VAL A 109 6.46 0.08 0.21
N ARG A 110 7.33 1.11 0.25
CA ARG A 110 8.62 1.06 -0.45
C ARG A 110 9.56 0.00 0.09
N VAL A 111 9.69 -0.08 1.42
CA VAL A 111 10.51 -1.10 2.07
C VAL A 111 9.98 -2.48 1.71
N TYR A 112 8.66 -2.70 1.77
CA TYR A 112 8.04 -3.96 1.38
C TYR A 112 8.31 -4.34 -0.08
N LEU A 113 8.14 -3.39 -1.02
CA LEU A 113 8.39 -3.58 -2.44
C LEU A 113 9.87 -3.81 -2.77
N HIS A 114 10.77 -3.32 -1.92
CA HIS A 114 12.21 -3.55 -2.05
C HIS A 114 12.60 -4.91 -1.46
N ASP A 115 12.25 -5.13 -0.20
CA ASP A 115 12.48 -6.37 0.53
C ASP A 115 11.53 -6.49 1.73
N ALA A 116 10.53 -7.37 1.62
CA ALA A 116 9.54 -7.62 2.67
C ALA A 116 10.15 -8.16 3.98
N ASN A 117 11.38 -8.69 3.96
CA ASN A 117 12.07 -9.22 5.13
C ASN A 117 12.72 -8.12 6.01
N LEU A 118 12.63 -6.86 5.58
CA LEU A 118 13.09 -5.69 6.34
C LEU A 118 12.03 -5.11 7.28
N LEU A 119 10.77 -5.57 7.17
CA LEU A 119 9.62 -5.13 7.97
C LEU A 119 9.24 -6.14 9.05
#